data_AF-A0A2V6EVU8-F1
#
_entry.id   AF-A0A2V6EVU8-F1
#
_cell.length_a   1.000
_cell.length_b   1.000
_cell.length_c   1.000
_cell.angle_alpha   90.00
_cell.angle_beta   90.00
_cell.angle_gamma   90.00
#
_symmetry.space_group_name_H-M   'P 1'
#
loop_
_entity.id
_entity.type
_entity.pdbx_description
1 polymer ?
#
loop_
_entity_poly.entity_id
_entity_poly.type
_entity_poly.pdbx_seq_one_letter_code
_entity_poly.pdbx_strand_id
1 'polypeptide(L)' 'AASELKLQVNAGHGINYTNVALIHKIPHLTELNIGHSIVSRAVFAGIENAVKELLAAMADYRG' A
#
# COMPACT_ATOMS: atom_id res chain seq x y z
N ALA A 1 -0.74 -2.94 -21.83
CA ALA A 1 -0.48 -1.77 -20.95
C ALA A 1 0.86 -1.92 -20.22
N ALA A 2 1.44 -0.87 -19.62
CA ALA A 2 2.83 -0.75 -19.09
C ALA A 2 3.64 -2.04 -18.76
N SER A 3 3.07 -3.04 -18.08
CA SER A 3 3.72 -4.34 -17.83
C SER A 3 4.15 -5.10 -19.09
N GLU A 4 3.39 -5.00 -20.18
CA GLU A 4 3.74 -5.56 -21.51
C GLU A 4 4.99 -4.92 -22.11
N LEU A 5 5.31 -3.69 -21.67
CA LEU A 5 6.51 -2.96 -22.05
C LEU A 5 7.68 -3.20 -21.07
N LYS A 6 7.56 -4.21 -20.19
CA LYS A 6 8.54 -4.54 -19.14
C LYS A 6 8.78 -3.38 -18.16
N LEU A 7 7.79 -2.50 -18.00
CA LEU A 7 7.83 -1.45 -16.99
C LEU A 7 7.24 -1.96 -15.69
N GLN A 8 7.91 -1.66 -14.58
CA GLN A 8 7.38 -1.87 -13.24
C GLN A 8 6.16 -0.98 -13.02
N VAL A 9 5.10 -1.55 -12.44
CA VAL A 9 3.86 -0.81 -12.13
C VAL A 9 3.77 -0.65 -10.62
N ASN A 10 3.73 0.61 -10.17
CA ASN A 10 3.59 0.97 -8.76
C ASN A 10 2.30 1.81 -8.56
N ALA A 11 1.79 1.86 -7.33
CA ALA A 11 0.66 2.71 -6.94
C ALA A 11 0.88 3.31 -5.54
N GLY A 12 -0.04 4.15 -5.06
CA GLY A 12 0.17 4.76 -3.74
C GLY A 12 -0.82 5.87 -3.33
N HIS A 13 -1.19 6.74 -4.27
CA HIS A 13 -1.97 7.93 -3.94
C HIS A 13 -3.38 7.59 -3.41
N GLY A 14 -3.71 8.11 -2.22
CA GLY A 14 -5.02 7.93 -1.59
C GLY A 14 -5.26 6.57 -0.93
N ILE A 15 -4.25 5.68 -0.91
CA ILE A 15 -4.36 4.38 -0.24
C ILE A 15 -4.26 4.56 1.27
N ASN A 16 -5.07 3.81 2.01
CA ASN A 16 -5.17 3.83 3.46
C ASN A 16 -5.53 2.43 4.02
N TYR A 17 -5.61 2.34 5.34
CA TYR A 17 -5.86 1.10 6.09
C TYR A 17 -7.17 0.39 5.74
N THR A 18 -8.18 1.08 5.20
CA THR A 18 -9.49 0.49 4.89
C THR A 18 -9.65 0.10 3.43
N ASN A 19 -8.92 0.74 2.50
CA ASN A 19 -9.03 0.47 1.07
C ASN A 19 -7.85 -0.36 0.50
N VAL A 20 -6.75 -0.53 1.25
CA VAL A 20 -5.57 -1.27 0.77
C VAL A 20 -5.89 -2.72 0.37
N ALA A 21 -6.86 -3.35 1.03
CA ALA A 21 -7.32 -4.70 0.69
C ALA A 21 -7.87 -4.81 -0.75
N LEU A 22 -8.43 -3.72 -1.31
CA LEU A 22 -8.95 -3.72 -2.68
C LEU A 22 -7.84 -3.75 -3.73
N ILE A 23 -6.65 -3.24 -3.36
CA ILE A 23 -5.49 -3.12 -4.25
C ILE A 23 -4.86 -4.48 -4.55
N HIS A 24 -5.06 -5.48 -3.69
CA HIS A 24 -4.54 -6.83 -3.86
C HIS A 24 -5.03 -7.53 -5.14
N LYS A 25 -6.11 -7.02 -5.75
CA LYS A 25 -6.71 -7.58 -6.96
C LYS A 25 -6.09 -7.03 -8.25
N ILE A 26 -5.20 -6.05 -8.17
CA ILE A 26 -4.61 -5.41 -9.35
C ILE A 26 -3.42 -6.25 -9.84
N PRO A 27 -3.47 -6.82 -11.05
CA PRO A 27 -2.38 -7.63 -11.57
C PRO A 27 -1.15 -6.77 -11.91
N HIS A 28 0.03 -7.37 -11.79
CA HIS A 28 1.33 -6.76 -12.14
C HIS A 28 1.75 -5.54 -11.31
N LEU A 29 1.09 -5.29 -10.18
CA LEU A 29 1.45 -4.23 -9.26
C LEU A 29 2.59 -4.69 -8.35
N THR A 30 3.70 -3.96 -8.36
CA THR A 30 4.94 -4.37 -7.66
C THR A 30 5.08 -3.70 -6.30
N GLU A 31 4.71 -2.42 -6.17
CA GLU A 31 4.97 -1.65 -4.96
C GLU A 31 3.87 -0.63 -4.65
N LEU A 32 3.63 -0.41 -3.36
CA LEU A 32 2.74 0.62 -2.83
C LEU A 32 3.50 1.68 -2.02
N ASN A 33 3.52 2.90 -2.53
CA ASN A 33 4.11 4.07 -1.86
C ASN A 33 3.04 4.89 -1.16
N ILE A 34 2.90 4.70 0.15
CA ILE A 34 1.79 5.26 0.94
C ILE A 34 2.36 6.28 1.95
N GLY A 35 1.86 7.52 1.91
CA GLY A 35 2.38 8.63 2.73
C GLY A 35 1.37 9.15 3.75
N HIS A 36 0.47 10.03 3.29
CA HIS A 36 -0.42 10.81 4.17
C HIS A 36 -1.19 9.96 5.19
N SER A 37 -1.72 8.80 4.79
CA SER A 37 -2.47 7.93 5.70
C SER A 37 -1.61 7.35 6.83
N ILE A 38 -0.36 6.96 6.54
CA ILE A 38 0.59 6.49 7.56
C ILE A 38 0.92 7.61 8.53
N VAL A 39 1.26 8.80 8.02
CA VAL A 39 1.60 9.96 8.86
C VAL A 39 0.42 10.36 9.74
N SER A 40 -0.79 10.43 9.18
CA SER A 40 -2.01 10.75 9.93
C SER A 40 -2.31 9.72 11.01
N ARG A 41 -2.08 8.42 10.75
CA ARG A 41 -2.21 7.37 11.79
C ARG A 41 -1.13 7.48 12.86
N ALA A 42 0.09 7.81 12.47
CA ALA A 42 1.24 7.92 13.37
C ALA A 42 1.06 9.01 14.44
N VAL A 43 0.27 10.06 14.17
CA VAL A 43 -0.07 11.10 15.17
C VAL A 43 -0.75 10.48 16.42
N PHE A 44 -1.49 9.39 16.25
CA PHE A 44 -2.24 8.75 17.32
C PHE A 44 -1.57 7.47 17.84
N ALA A 45 -0.95 6.69 16.97
CA ALA A 45 -0.43 5.36 17.29
C ALA A 45 1.10 5.30 17.39
N GLY A 46 1.80 6.35 16.97
CA GLY A 46 3.25 6.31 16.71
C GLY A 46 3.57 5.68 15.35
N ILE A 47 4.70 6.08 14.75
CA ILE A 47 5.07 5.69 13.37
C ILE A 47 5.29 4.19 13.22
N GLU A 48 5.88 3.54 14.22
CA GLU A 48 6.14 2.10 14.19
C GLU A 48 4.83 1.30 14.12
N ASN A 49 3.85 1.63 14.96
CA ASN A 49 2.55 0.96 14.95
C ASN A 49 1.77 1.27 13.68
N ALA A 50 1.81 2.52 13.20
CA ALA A 50 1.16 2.91 11.95
C ALA A 50 1.66 2.08 10.76
N VAL A 51 2.96 1.83 10.66
CA VAL A 51 3.53 0.97 9.61
C VAL A 51 3.15 -0.50 9.81
N LYS A 52 3.27 -1.04 11.03
CA LYS A 52 2.90 -2.44 11.33
C LYS A 52 1.44 -2.74 11.02
N GLU A 53 0.53 -1.86 11.38
CA GLU A 53 -0.89 -2.00 11.09
C GLU A 53 -1.16 -2.02 9.59
N LEU A 54 -0.47 -1.19 8.80
CA LEU A 54 -0.65 -1.15 7.35
C LEU A 54 -0.12 -2.44 6.70
N LEU A 55 1.05 -2.93 7.15
CA LEU A 55 1.60 -4.20 6.70
C LEU A 55 0.70 -5.38 7.06
N ALA A 56 0.09 -5.37 8.25
CA ALA A 56 -0.88 -6.39 8.65
C ALA A 56 -2.13 -6.37 7.76
N ALA A 57 -2.62 -5.19 7.38
CA ALA A 57 -3.71 -5.04 6.41
C ALA A 57 -3.32 -5.48 4.98
N MET A 58 -2.02 -5.68 4.72
CA MET A 58 -1.45 -6.17 3.47
C MET A 58 -0.93 -7.62 3.58
N ALA A 59 -1.26 -8.37 4.64
CA ALA A 59 -0.66 -9.69 4.89
C ALA A 59 -0.83 -10.70 3.74
N ASP A 60 -1.90 -10.57 2.95
CA ASP A 60 -2.19 -11.43 1.82
C ASP A 60 -1.64 -10.89 0.47
N TYR A 61 -0.99 -9.72 0.48
CA TYR A 61 -0.42 -9.12 -0.72
C TYR A 61 0.92 -9.76 -1.06
N ARG A 62 1.02 -10.35 -2.26
CA ARG A 62 2.23 -11.08 -2.69
C ARG A 62 3.11 -10.34 -3.69
N GLY A 63 2.68 -9.16 -4.16
CA GLY A 63 3.26 -8.50 -5.34
C GLY A 63 2.84 -9.22 -6.60
#